data_AF-A0A1I2L2P9-F1
#
_entry.id   AF-A0A1I2L2P9-F1
#
_cell.length_a   1.000
_cell.length_b   1.000
_cell.length_c   1.000
_cell.angle_alpha   90.00
_cell.angle_beta   90.00
_cell.angle_gamma   90.00
#
_symmetry.space_group_name_H-M   'P 1'
#
loop_
_entity.id
_entity.type
_entity.pdbx_description
1 polymer ?
#
loop_
_entity_poly.entity_id
_entity_poly.type
_entity_poly.pdbx_seq_one_letter_code
_entity_poly.pdbx_strand_id
1 'polypeptide(L)'
;MTPMSLAEPRGRYLSFAEREEIALDRAAGLGVREIARRLGRSPSTISREIAGGCVNRRPRGRYRASVAQARAEARARRPKPAKLVL
;
A
#
# COMPACT_ATOMS: atom_id res chain seq x y z
N MET A 1 16.94 1.01 -13.60
CA MET A 1 15.66 1.15 -12.88
C MET A 1 14.75 0.03 -13.33
N THR A 2 14.42 -0.93 -12.46
CA THR A 2 13.41 -1.96 -12.77
C THR A 2 12.05 -1.28 -12.90
N PRO A 3 11.26 -1.53 -13.95
CA PRO A 3 9.92 -0.94 -14.06
C PRO A 3 9.08 -1.34 -12.84
N MET A 4 8.31 -0.39 -12.31
CA MET A 4 7.33 -0.66 -11.26
C MET A 4 6.43 -1.78 -11.76
N SER A 5 6.56 -2.98 -11.19
CA SER A 5 5.71 -4.10 -11.56
C SER A 5 4.27 -3.76 -11.17
N LEU A 6 3.43 -3.51 -12.17
CA LEU A 6 1.98 -3.33 -12.04
C LEU A 6 1.26 -4.67 -11.77
N ALA A 7 1.99 -5.79 -11.79
CA ALA A 7 1.42 -7.12 -11.58
C ALA A 7 0.85 -7.27 -10.15
N GLU A 8 -0.36 -7.82 -10.08
CA GLU A 8 -1.14 -7.96 -8.85
C GLU A 8 -0.44 -8.86 -7.82
N PRO A 9 -0.08 -8.33 -6.64
CA PRO A 9 0.17 -9.18 -5.49
C PRO A 9 -1.15 -9.86 -5.08
N ARG A 10 -1.21 -11.18 -5.26
CA ARG A 10 -2.34 -11.99 -4.78
C ARG A 10 -2.19 -12.28 -3.28
N GLY A 11 -3.26 -12.07 -2.50
CA GLY A 11 -3.30 -12.36 -1.07
C GLY A 11 -3.06 -11.13 -0.17
N ARG A 12 -2.04 -11.18 0.71
CA ARG A 12 -1.84 -10.21 1.82
C ARG A 12 -1.46 -8.79 1.37
N TYR A 13 -0.82 -8.64 0.22
CA TYR A 13 -0.24 -7.37 -0.23
C TYR A 13 -1.17 -6.65 -1.21
N LEU A 14 -1.06 -5.31 -1.24
CA LEU A 14 -1.81 -4.43 -2.13
C LEU A 14 -0.97 -4.06 -3.34
N SER A 15 -1.61 -4.08 -4.52
CA SER A 15 -1.04 -3.64 -5.79
C SER A 15 -0.83 -2.13 -5.80
N PHE A 16 -0.05 -1.62 -6.75
CA PHE A 16 0.08 -0.18 -6.93
C PHE A 16 -1.26 0.46 -7.30
N ALA A 17 -2.03 -0.18 -8.19
CA ALA A 17 -3.36 0.31 -8.57
C ALA A 17 -4.31 0.40 -7.36
N GLU A 18 -4.32 -0.62 -6.49
CA GLU A 18 -5.13 -0.57 -5.27
C GLU A 18 -4.69 0.55 -4.33
N ARG A 19 -3.39 0.87 -4.27
CA ARG A 19 -2.89 2.01 -3.49
C ARG A 19 -3.35 3.34 -4.10
N GLU A 20 -3.38 3.48 -5.42
CA GLU A 20 -3.92 4.67 -6.09
C GLU A 20 -5.41 4.85 -5.79
N GLU A 21 -6.21 3.79 -5.87
CA GLU A 21 -7.63 3.83 -5.50
C GLU A 21 -7.85 4.25 -4.03
N ILE A 22 -7.04 3.74 -3.09
CA ILE A 22 -7.06 4.18 -1.68
C ILE A 22 -6.76 5.68 -1.57
N ALA A 23 -5.85 6.22 -2.39
CA ALA A 23 -5.50 7.64 -2.38
C ALA A 23 -6.66 8.51 -2.88
N LEU A 24 -7.31 8.10 -3.96
CA LEU A 24 -8.48 8.78 -4.52
C LEU A 24 -9.65 8.78 -3.53
N ASP A 25 -10.01 7.61 -3.01
CA ASP A 25 -11.10 7.49 -2.04
C ASP A 25 -10.82 8.30 -0.76
N ARG A 26 -9.56 8.33 -0.29
CA ARG A 26 -9.18 9.18 0.85
C ARG A 26 -9.26 10.66 0.54
N ALA A 27 -8.90 11.08 -0.67
CA ALA A 27 -9.06 12.46 -1.10
C ALA A 27 -10.54 12.86 -1.20
N ALA A 28 -11.41 11.92 -1.57
CA ALA A 28 -12.87 12.07 -1.56
C ALA A 28 -13.49 11.99 -0.14
N GLY A 29 -12.68 11.78 0.91
CA GLY A 29 -13.14 11.79 2.31
C GLY A 29 -13.70 10.48 2.81
N LEU A 30 -13.54 9.37 2.07
CA LEU A 30 -14.10 8.08 2.46
C LEU A 30 -13.41 7.49 3.70
N GLY A 31 -14.22 6.75 4.47
CA GLY A 31 -13.77 6.00 5.64
C GLY A 31 -13.13 4.66 5.25
N VAL A 32 -12.27 4.12 6.11
CA VAL A 32 -11.54 2.86 5.91
C VAL A 32 -12.44 1.68 5.52
N ARG A 33 -13.61 1.55 6.16
CA ARG A 33 -14.55 0.45 5.92
C ARG A 33 -15.21 0.53 4.53
N GLU A 34 -15.45 1.73 4.03
CA GLU A 34 -16.05 1.94 2.71
C GLU A 34 -15.04 1.60 1.61
N ILE A 35 -13.82 2.11 1.74
CA ILE A 35 -12.67 1.79 0.86
C ILE A 35 -12.43 0.28 0.80
N ALA A 36 -12.45 -0.37 1.97
CA ALA A 36 -12.28 -1.82 2.06
C ALA A 36 -13.37 -2.59 1.31
N ARG A 37 -14.62 -2.13 1.39
CA ARG A 37 -15.74 -2.74 0.65
C ARG A 37 -15.60 -2.56 -0.85
N ARG A 38 -15.20 -1.37 -1.32
CA ARG A 38 -14.99 -1.08 -2.75
C ARG A 38 -13.89 -1.96 -3.37
N LEU A 39 -12.80 -2.15 -2.64
CA LEU A 39 -11.65 -2.93 -3.11
C LEU A 39 -11.78 -4.44 -2.82
N GLY A 40 -12.84 -4.89 -2.14
CA GLY A 40 -12.98 -6.28 -1.72
C GLY A 40 -11.88 -6.75 -0.75
N ARG A 41 -11.31 -5.83 0.04
CA ARG A 41 -10.20 -6.10 0.97
C ARG A 41 -10.66 -6.03 2.43
N SER A 42 -9.85 -6.58 3.34
CA SER A 42 -10.14 -6.46 4.77
C SER A 42 -9.95 -5.00 5.24
N PRO A 43 -10.81 -4.46 6.12
CA PRO A 43 -10.62 -3.13 6.70
C PRO A 43 -9.27 -2.97 7.42
N SER A 44 -8.77 -4.05 8.02
CA SER A 44 -7.46 -4.09 8.67
C SER A 44 -6.31 -3.92 7.68
N THR A 45 -6.43 -4.44 6.46
CA THR A 45 -5.45 -4.25 5.38
C THR A 45 -5.38 -2.77 5.02
N ILE A 46 -6.54 -2.15 4.74
CA ILE A 46 -6.63 -0.73 4.36
C ILE A 46 -6.15 0.18 5.50
N SER A 47 -6.51 -0.11 6.75
CA SER A 47 -6.05 0.66 7.91
C SER A 47 -4.52 0.65 8.06
N ARG A 48 -3.91 -0.55 8.02
CA ARG A 48 -2.45 -0.72 8.12
C ARG A 48 -1.72 -0.04 6.96
N GLU A 49 -2.31 -0.12 5.77
CA GLU A 49 -1.79 0.52 4.57
C GLU A 49 -1.76 2.04 4.73
N ILE A 50 -2.87 2.65 5.12
CA ILE A 50 -2.96 4.11 5.31
C ILE A 50 -1.98 4.58 6.38
N ALA A 51 -1.92 3.88 7.52
CA ALA A 51 -1.00 4.20 8.60
C ALA A 51 0.47 4.17 8.14
N GLY A 52 0.83 3.25 7.24
CA GLY A 52 2.19 3.14 6.67
C GLY A 52 2.49 4.10 5.51
N GLY A 53 1.47 4.52 4.76
CA GLY A 53 1.59 5.38 3.57
C GLY A 53 1.48 6.89 3.83
N CYS A 54 1.02 7.31 5.01
CA CYS A 54 0.94 8.72 5.35
C CYS A 54 2.31 9.40 5.35
N VAL A 55 2.41 10.57 4.69
CA VAL A 55 3.62 11.40 4.66
C VAL A 55 3.82 12.16 5.96
N ASN A 56 2.72 12.49 6.65
CA ASN A 56 2.73 13.10 7.98
C ASN A 56 2.00 12.15 8.94
N ARG A 57 2.63 11.76 10.06
CA ARG A 57 2.01 10.94 11.14
C ARG A 57 0.87 11.66 11.88
N ARG A 58 0.28 12.70 11.29
CA ARG A 58 -0.86 13.44 11.85
C ARG A 58 -2.17 12.81 11.34
N PRO A 59 -3.28 12.96 12.07
CA PRO A 59 -4.59 12.43 11.69
C PRO A 59 -5.09 12.88 10.30
N ARG A 60 -4.54 13.97 9.75
CA ARG A 60 -4.84 14.54 8.42
C ARG A 60 -3.69 14.42 7.42
N GLY A 61 -2.74 13.53 7.65
CA GLY A 61 -1.66 13.28 6.69
C GLY A 61 -2.25 12.85 5.34
N ARG A 62 -1.82 13.50 4.25
CA ARG A 62 -2.20 13.07 2.91
C ARG A 62 -1.58 11.71 2.64
N TYR A 63 -2.41 10.73 2.30
CA TYR A 63 -1.96 9.42 1.82
C TYR A 63 -1.41 9.58 0.40
N ARG A 64 -0.25 8.98 0.11
CA ARG A 64 0.37 8.98 -1.22
C ARG A 64 0.76 7.55 -1.60
N ALA A 65 0.18 7.03 -2.67
CA ALA A 65 0.42 5.65 -3.11
C ALA A 65 1.90 5.41 -3.45
N SER A 66 2.56 6.35 -4.13
CA SER A 66 3.98 6.26 -4.48
C SER A 66 4.90 6.13 -3.25
N VAL A 67 4.61 6.87 -2.18
CA VAL A 67 5.36 6.77 -0.92
C VAL A 67 5.13 5.42 -0.25
N ALA A 68 3.88 4.95 -0.26
CA ALA A 68 3.53 3.66 0.31
C ALA A 68 4.21 2.51 -0.46
N GLN A 69 4.26 2.60 -1.79
CA GLN A 69 4.93 1.66 -2.68
C GLN A 69 6.44 1.65 -2.43
N ALA A 70 7.10 2.81 -2.42
CA ALA A 70 8.53 2.91 -2.13
C ALA A 70 8.89 2.30 -0.76
N ARG A 71 8.03 2.51 0.26
CA ARG A 71 8.18 1.89 1.58
C ARG A 71 7.94 0.39 1.57
N ALA A 72 7.03 -0.11 0.74
CA ALA A 72 6.79 -1.54 0.59
C ALA A 72 8.01 -2.21 -0.06
N GLU A 73 8.55 -1.62 -1.12
CA GLU A 73 9.77 -2.07 -1.79
C GLU A 73 10.98 -2.04 -0.85
N ALA A 74 11.17 -0.95 -0.09
CA ALA A 74 12.24 -0.85 0.88
C ALA A 74 12.15 -1.95 1.96
N ARG A 75 10.94 -2.28 2.42
CA ARG A 75 10.72 -3.38 3.38
C ARG A 75 10.89 -4.77 2.77
N ALA A 76 10.63 -4.92 1.47
CA ALA A 76 10.82 -6.17 0.75
C ALA A 76 12.30 -6.47 0.49
N ARG A 77 13.16 -5.44 0.44
CA ARG A 77 14.62 -5.60 0.33
C ARG A 77 15.15 -6.33 1.56
N ARG A 78 15.53 -7.59 1.38
CA ARG A 78 16.18 -8.38 2.44
C ARG A 78 17.68 -8.05 2.46
N PRO A 79 18.25 -7.70 3.62
CA PRO A 79 19.69 -7.40 3.73
C PRO A 79 20.59 -8.65 3.68
N LYS A 80 20.03 -9.86 3.76
CA LYS A 80 20.76 -11.12 3.71
C LYS A 80 20.45 -11.88 2.40
N PRO A 81 21.43 -12.53 1.77
CA PRO A 81 21.22 -13.36 0.59
C PRO A 81 20.17 -14.44 0.88
N ALA A 82 19.25 -14.66 -0.07
CA ALA A 82 18.17 -15.63 0.10
C ALA A 82 18.74 -17.00 0.47
N LYS A 83 18.09 -17.74 1.37
CA LYS A 83 18.55 -19.10 1.75
C LYS A 83 18.40 -20.12 0.61
N LEU A 84 17.74 -19.73 -0.48
CA LEU A 84 17.44 -20.55 -1.66
C LEU A 84 18.04 -19.91 -2.92
N VAL A 85 19.29 -19.45 -2.83
CA VAL A 85 20.07 -19.17 -4.04
C VAL A 85 20.74 -20.50 -4.40
N LEU A 86 20.37 -21.06 -5.54
CA LEU A 86 21.10 -22.16 -6.17
C LEU A 86 22.52 -21.69 -6.52
#